data_AF-A0A1Q4A424-F1
#
_entry.id   AF-A0A1Q4A424-F1
#
_cell.length_a   1.000
_cell.length_b   1.000
_cell.length_c   1.000
_cell.angle_alpha   90.00
_cell.angle_beta   90.00
_cell.angle_gamma   90.00
#
_symmetry.space_group_name_H-M   'P 1'
#
loop_
_entity.id
_entity.type
_entity.pdbx_description
1 polymer ?
#
loop_
_entity_poly.entity_id
_entity_poly.type
_entity_poly.pdbx_seq_one_letter_code
_entity_poly.pdbx_strand_id
1 'polypeptide(L)'
;MTENDHAEHCESCGMPIETGRYCAYCVDESGALQDFDTRFARMTDWQRRSHPEQSEEQIERDTLAYLATMPAWRDHPRVVAGA
;
A
#
# COMPACT_ATOMS: atom_id res chain seq x y z
N MET A 1 -17.15 -27.91 0.10
CA MET A 1 -17.48 -26.61 0.72
C MET A 1 -16.21 -25.80 0.62
N THR A 2 -16.10 -24.92 -0.37
CA THR A 2 -14.93 -24.04 -0.50
C THR A 2 -15.19 -22.90 0.46
N GLU A 3 -14.67 -23.01 1.68
CA GLU A 3 -14.71 -21.95 2.68
C GLU A 3 -13.99 -20.73 2.11
N ASN A 4 -14.79 -19.81 1.59
CA ASN A 4 -14.42 -18.40 1.48
C ASN A 4 -14.29 -17.86 2.91
N ASP A 5 -13.16 -18.18 3.54
CA ASP A 5 -12.56 -17.33 4.54
C ASP A 5 -12.08 -16.09 3.78
N HIS A 6 -12.99 -15.14 3.54
CA HIS A 6 -12.62 -13.83 3.02
C HIS A 6 -11.87 -13.13 4.15
N ALA A 7 -10.59 -13.45 4.33
CA ALA A 7 -9.65 -12.49 4.84
C ALA A 7 -9.77 -11.28 3.90
N GLU A 8 -10.54 -10.29 4.32
CA GLU A 8 -10.59 -9.01 3.63
C GLU A 8 -9.15 -8.52 3.58
N HIS A 9 -8.66 -8.11 2.40
CA HIS A 9 -7.30 -7.57 2.30
C HIS A 9 -7.39 -6.06 2.45
N CYS A 10 -6.51 -5.48 3.25
CA CYS A 10 -6.43 -4.03 3.41
C CYS A 10 -6.28 -3.38 2.04
N GLU A 11 -7.24 -2.53 1.66
CA GLU A 11 -7.25 -1.90 0.33
C GLU A 11 -6.07 -0.94 0.10
N SER A 12 -5.29 -0.62 1.15
CA SER A 12 -4.13 0.28 1.12
C SER A 12 -2.78 -0.42 1.09
N CYS A 13 -2.65 -1.61 1.68
CA CYS A 13 -1.37 -2.32 1.80
C CYS A 13 -1.43 -3.81 1.48
N GLY A 14 -2.59 -4.34 1.13
CA GLY A 14 -2.77 -5.75 0.79
C GLY A 14 -2.58 -6.72 1.95
N MET A 15 -2.34 -6.26 3.18
CA MET A 15 -2.24 -7.14 4.34
C MET A 15 -3.61 -7.75 4.67
N PRO A 16 -3.67 -9.03 5.08
CA PRO A 16 -4.92 -9.64 5.53
C PRO A 16 -5.44 -8.91 6.77
N ILE A 17 -6.74 -8.60 6.77
CA ILE A 17 -7.46 -8.01 7.89
C ILE A 17 -8.69 -8.86 8.22
N GLU A 18 -9.03 -8.94 9.50
CA GLU A 18 -10.19 -9.72 9.95
C GLU A 18 -11.51 -9.04 9.57
N THR A 19 -11.56 -7.71 9.66
CA THR A 19 -12.74 -6.91 9.27
C THR A 19 -12.32 -5.50 8.83
N GLY A 20 -13.16 -4.86 8.01
CA GLY A 20 -13.01 -3.46 7.60
C GLY A 20 -12.34 -3.27 6.25
N ARG A 21 -12.00 -2.01 5.93
CA ARG A 21 -11.36 -1.62 4.65
C ARG A 21 -9.84 -1.45 4.77
N TYR A 22 -9.38 -0.98 5.92
CA TYR A 22 -7.98 -0.63 6.17
C TYR A 22 -7.50 -1.24 7.49
N CYS A 23 -6.22 -1.65 7.54
CA CYS A 23 -5.62 -2.15 8.77
C CYS A 23 -5.21 -1.00 9.72
N ALA A 24 -5.01 -1.32 11.00
CA ALA A 24 -4.56 -0.38 12.04
C ALA A 24 -3.24 0.35 11.68
N TYR A 25 -2.41 -0.24 10.82
CA TYR A 25 -1.15 0.36 10.37
C TYR A 25 -1.30 1.35 9.20
N CYS A 26 -2.44 1.30 8.49
CA CYS A 26 -2.74 2.19 7.36
C CYS A 26 -3.65 3.34 7.75
N VAL A 27 -4.35 3.24 8.88
CA VAL A 27 -5.15 4.33 9.42
C VAL A 27 -4.36 5.17 10.41
N ASP A 28 -4.84 6.38 10.69
CA ASP A 28 -4.35 7.28 11.72
C ASP A 28 -5.07 7.07 13.06
N GLU A 29 -4.82 7.95 14.03
CA GLU A 29 -5.46 7.93 15.36
C GLU A 29 -6.99 8.13 15.31
N SER A 30 -7.50 8.71 14.22
CA SER A 30 -8.93 8.91 13.98
C SER A 30 -9.57 7.70 13.26
N GLY A 31 -8.77 6.72 12.83
CA GLY A 31 -9.22 5.60 12.01
C GLY A 31 -9.40 5.96 10.52
N ALA A 32 -8.93 7.14 10.10
CA ALA A 32 -8.94 7.54 8.69
C ALA A 32 -7.67 7.04 7.99
N LEU A 33 -7.78 6.72 6.70
CA LEU A 33 -6.61 6.30 5.92
C LEU A 33 -5.56 7.41 5.91
N GLN A 34 -4.31 7.07 6.26
CA GLN A 34 -3.18 8.00 6.16
C GLN A 34 -3.04 8.53 4.74
N ASP A 35 -2.55 9.77 4.57
CA ASP A 35 -2.34 10.35 3.25
C ASP A 35 -1.38 9.52 2.38
N PHE A 36 -1.56 9.65 1.06
CA PHE A 36 -0.73 8.94 0.08
C PHE A 36 0.75 9.15 0.32
N ASP A 37 1.20 10.39 0.58
CA ASP A 37 2.62 10.70 0.78
C ASP A 37 3.19 9.97 2.00
N THR A 38 2.42 9.86 3.08
CA THR A 38 2.83 9.12 4.29
C THR A 38 2.93 7.63 4.00
N ARG A 39 1.94 7.05 3.29
CA ARG A 39 1.98 5.63 2.93
C ARG A 39 3.11 5.32 1.96
N PHE A 40 3.31 6.18 0.96
CA PHE A 40 4.36 6.08 -0.04
C PHE A 40 5.74 6.13 0.62
N ALA A 41 6.01 7.14 1.45
CA ALA A 41 7.29 7.28 2.16
C ALA A 41 7.61 6.07 3.05
N ARG A 42 6.60 5.52 3.75
CA ARG A 42 6.80 4.30 4.56
C ARG A 42 7.12 3.08 3.72
N MET A 43 6.48 2.97 2.54
CA MET A 43 6.68 1.82 1.66
C MET A 43 8.03 1.89 0.94
N THR A 44 8.43 3.07 0.46
CA THR A 44 9.75 3.27 -0.17
C THR A 44 10.87 3.05 0.83
N ASP A 45 10.72 3.52 2.07
CA ASP A 45 11.67 3.28 3.15
C ASP A 45 11.80 1.78 3.50
N TRP A 46 10.67 1.04 3.48
CA TRP A 46 10.71 -0.42 3.63
C TRP A 46 11.39 -1.12 2.44
N GLN A 47 11.03 -0.76 1.20
CA GLN A 47 11.66 -1.28 -0.02
C GLN A 47 13.17 -1.01 -0.02
N ARG A 48 13.59 0.20 0.35
CA ARG A 48 15.00 0.59 0.45
C ARG A 48 15.79 -0.26 1.45
N ARG A 49 15.18 -0.61 2.59
CA ARG A 49 15.81 -1.50 3.57
C ARG A 49 15.86 -2.95 3.11
N SER A 50 14.84 -3.40 2.38
CA SER A 50 14.73 -4.77 1.85
C SER A 50 15.61 -5.01 0.62
N HIS A 51 15.80 -3.98 -0.20
CA HIS A 51 16.54 -3.99 -1.46
C HIS A 51 17.58 -2.85 -1.50
N PRO A 52 18.62 -2.91 -0.64
CA PRO A 52 19.65 -1.86 -0.59
C PRO A 52 20.45 -1.73 -1.90
N GLU A 53 20.40 -2.74 -2.78
CA GLU A 53 21.01 -2.74 -4.10
C GLU A 53 20.22 -1.93 -5.15
N GLN A 54 18.94 -1.66 -4.91
CA GLN A 54 18.11 -0.90 -5.84
C GLN A 54 18.37 0.61 -5.71
N SER A 55 18.27 1.31 -6.84
CA SER A 55 18.33 2.77 -6.87
C SER A 55 17.03 3.37 -6.33
N GLU A 56 17.10 4.59 -5.80
CA GLU A 56 15.92 5.30 -5.27
C GLU A 56 14.78 5.39 -6.31
N GLU A 57 15.09 5.72 -7.57
CA GLU A 57 14.11 5.75 -8.67
C GLU A 57 13.46 4.39 -8.94
N GLN A 58 14.18 3.28 -8.75
CA GLN A 58 13.62 1.93 -8.93
C GLN A 58 12.68 1.60 -7.78
N ILE A 59 13.10 1.90 -6.54
CA ILE A 59 12.27 1.72 -5.34
C ILE A 59 10.96 2.52 -5.45
N GLU A 60 11.03 3.78 -5.89
CA GLU A 60 9.85 4.61 -6.08
C GLU A 60 8.92 4.05 -7.15
N ARG A 61 9.46 3.66 -8.31
CA ARG A 61 8.68 3.07 -9.41
C ARG A 61 8.01 1.76 -8.99
N ASP A 62 8.75 0.86 -8.34
CA ASP A 62 8.24 -0.41 -7.87
C ASP A 62 7.17 -0.20 -6.79
N THR A 63 7.34 0.82 -5.94
CA THR A 63 6.32 1.23 -4.96
C THR A 63 5.06 1.76 -5.66
N LEU A 64 5.18 2.61 -6.68
CA LEU A 64 4.03 3.11 -7.44
C LEU A 64 3.29 1.98 -8.16
N ALA A 65 4.03 1.06 -8.79
CA ALA A 65 3.46 -0.11 -9.44
C ALA A 65 2.72 -1.01 -8.44
N TYR A 66 3.28 -1.21 -7.24
CA TYR A 66 2.60 -1.94 -6.17
C TYR A 66 1.32 -1.24 -5.71
N LEU A 67 1.38 0.07 -5.47
CA LEU A 67 0.21 0.87 -5.09
C LEU A 67 -0.85 0.90 -6.20
N ALA A 68 -0.49 0.77 -7.47
CA ALA A 68 -1.44 0.66 -8.58
C ALA A 68 -2.33 -0.60 -8.51
N THR A 69 -1.86 -1.65 -7.83
CA THR A 69 -2.65 -2.87 -7.59
C THR A 69 -3.65 -2.72 -6.43
N MET A 70 -3.51 -1.67 -5.63
CA MET A 70 -4.28 -1.44 -4.41
C MET A 70 -5.53 -0.60 -4.68
N PRO A 71 -6.73 -1.03 -4.27
CA PRO A 71 -7.97 -0.29 -4.53
C PRO A 71 -7.98 1.14 -3.97
N ALA A 72 -7.29 1.40 -2.86
CA ALA A 72 -7.22 2.73 -2.26
C ALA A 72 -6.39 3.73 -3.08
N TRP A 73 -5.48 3.24 -3.93
CA TRP A 73 -4.42 4.07 -4.54
C TRP A 73 -4.37 4.03 -6.06
N ARG A 74 -4.96 3.01 -6.69
CA ARG A 74 -5.02 2.83 -8.15
C ARG A 74 -5.46 4.08 -8.94
N ASP A 75 -6.37 4.88 -8.37
CA ASP A 75 -6.91 6.07 -9.02
C ASP A 75 -6.19 7.37 -8.58
N HIS A 76 -5.12 7.27 -7.79
CA HIS A 76 -4.38 8.43 -7.30
C HIS A 76 -3.51 9.07 -8.41
N PRO A 77 -3.49 10.40 -8.57
CA PRO A 77 -2.77 11.06 -9.68
C PRO A 77 -1.30 10.70 -9.78
N ARG A 78 -0.59 10.55 -8.65
CA ARG A 78 0.82 10.14 -8.64
C ARG A 78 1.03 8.69 -9.08
N VAL A 79 0.07 7.81 -8.81
CA VAL A 79 0.11 6.41 -9.24
C VAL A 79 -0.18 6.32 -10.73
N VAL A 80 -1.23 6.99 -11.19
CA VAL A 80 -1.57 7.04 -12.62
C VAL A 80 -0.48 7.69 -13.47
N ALA A 81 0.23 8.67 -12.93
CA ALA A 81 1.33 9.35 -13.63
C ALA A 81 2.65 8.55 -13.64
N GLY A 82 2.82 7.57 -12.75
CA GLY A 82 4.08 6.85 -12.57
C GLY A 82 4.01 5.33 -12.66
N ALA A 83 2.81 4.76 -12.86
CA ALA A 83 2.57 3.36 -13.23
C ALA A 83 2.61 3.18 -14.75
#